data_AF-A0A527VQN8-F1
#
_entry.id   AF-A0A527VQN8-F1
#
_cell.length_a   1.000
_cell.length_b   1.000
_cell.length_c   1.000
_cell.angle_alpha   90.00
_cell.angle_beta   90.00
_cell.angle_gamma   90.00
#
_symmetry.space_group_name_H-M   'P 1'
#
loop_
_entity.id
_entity.type
_entity.pdbx_description
1 polymer ?
#
loop_
_entity_poly.entity_id
_entity_poly.type
_entity_poly.pdbx_seq_one_letter_code
_entity_poly.pdbx_strand_id
1 'polypeptide(L)'
;TYMDARDLGQIVDLCVEKDGLGFQIFNAVNDNIVSELPTAEFLKKHAPGVPVTRAMDAFEGPISNKKLRDVLGFRQEHDWRTQ
;
A
#
# COMPACT_ATOMS: atom_id res chain seq x y z
N THR A 1 -6.29 -4.64 2.30
CA THR A 1 -4.92 -4.16 2.57
C THR A 1 -4.80 -3.84 4.05
N TYR A 2 -3.59 -3.75 4.57
CA TYR A 2 -3.29 -3.45 5.99
C TYR A 2 -2.35 -2.23 6.08
N MET A 3 -2.27 -1.65 7.27
CA MET A 3 -1.31 -0.60 7.63
C MET A 3 -0.85 -0.84 9.07
N ASP A 4 0.43 -1.17 9.25
CA ASP A 4 1.05 -1.20 10.57
C ASP A 4 1.13 0.22 11.14
N ALA A 5 0.85 0.39 12.43
CA ALA A 5 0.87 1.71 13.06
C ALA A 5 2.26 2.38 13.02
N ARG A 6 3.35 1.60 13.01
CA ARG A 6 4.72 2.10 12.93
C ARG A 6 5.05 2.61 11.52
N ASP A 7 4.62 1.87 10.49
CA ASP A 7 4.74 2.32 9.10
C ASP A 7 3.85 3.55 8.84
N LEU A 8 2.68 3.64 9.46
CA LEU A 8 1.86 4.84 9.41
C LEU A 8 2.59 6.03 10.04
N GLY A 9 3.28 5.81 11.16
CA GLY A 9 4.16 6.79 11.78
C GLY A 9 5.22 7.29 10.80
N GLN A 10 5.89 6.39 10.09
CA GLN A 10 6.86 6.72 9.04
C GLN A 10 6.23 7.58 7.93
N ILE A 11 5.01 7.25 7.46
CA ILE A 11 4.31 8.06 6.45
C ILE A 11 4.08 9.49 6.96
N VAL A 12 3.62 9.64 8.20
CA VAL A 12 3.35 10.95 8.80
C VAL A 12 4.64 11.75 8.94
N ASP A 13 5.72 11.13 9.41
CA ASP A 13 7.04 11.74 9.55
C ASP A 13 7.56 12.24 8.20
N LEU A 14 7.52 11.39 7.16
CA LEU A 14 7.88 11.75 5.80
C LEU A 14 7.03 12.89 5.23
N CYS A 15 5.73 12.97 5.58
CA CYS A 15 4.88 14.09 5.17
C CYS A 15 5.32 15.41 5.80
N VAL A 16 5.73 15.39 7.07
CA VAL A 16 6.16 16.57 7.82
C VAL A 16 7.51 17.08 7.31
N GLU A 17 8.44 16.18 6.99
CA GLU A 17 9.78 16.55 6.53
C GLU A 17 9.84 17.00 5.05
N LYS A 18 8.81 16.70 4.25
CA LYS A 18 8.84 16.96 2.82
C LYS A 18 8.58 18.43 2.48
N ASP A 19 9.64 19.14 2.11
CA ASP A 19 9.54 20.49 1.56
C ASP A 19 8.66 20.54 0.29
N GLY A 20 7.77 21.54 0.25
CA GLY A 20 6.91 21.81 -0.91
C GLY A 20 5.81 20.78 -1.16
N LEU A 21 5.50 19.91 -0.19
CA LEU A 21 4.48 18.86 -0.36
C LEU A 21 3.08 19.41 -0.69
N GLY A 22 2.71 20.53 -0.06
CA GLY A 22 1.37 21.12 -0.20
C GLY A 22 0.25 20.19 0.24
N PHE A 23 -0.97 20.40 -0.27
CA PHE A 23 -2.08 19.49 -0.03
C PHE A 23 -1.97 18.24 -0.91
N GLN A 24 -2.01 17.07 -0.29
CA GLN A 24 -1.96 15.79 -0.98
C GLN A 24 -3.00 14.82 -0.43
N ILE A 25 -3.50 13.95 -1.31
CA ILE A 25 -4.24 12.76 -0.95
C ILE A 25 -3.33 11.54 -1.19
N PHE A 26 -3.23 10.66 -0.21
CA PHE A 26 -2.46 9.42 -0.27
C PHE A 26 -3.29 8.24 0.24
N ASN A 27 -3.05 7.06 -0.32
CA ASN A 27 -3.54 5.80 0.25
C ASN A 27 -2.52 5.29 1.26
N ALA A 28 -2.79 5.42 2.56
CA ALA A 28 -1.94 4.93 3.63
C ALA A 28 -2.12 3.41 3.82
N VAL A 29 -1.44 2.62 2.98
CA VAL A 29 -1.49 1.16 3.01
C VAL A 29 -0.11 0.54 2.78
N ASN A 30 0.16 -0.61 3.41
CA ASN A 30 1.37 -1.41 3.19
C ASN A 30 1.37 -2.07 1.80
N ASP A 31 2.52 -2.61 1.39
CA ASP A 31 2.72 -3.17 0.06
C ASP A 31 1.91 -4.45 -0.17
N ASN A 32 1.75 -5.29 0.86
CA ASN A 32 1.18 -6.62 0.71
C ASN A 32 -0.34 -6.69 1.01
N ILE A 33 -1.05 -7.53 0.26
CA ILE A 33 -2.43 -7.94 0.57
C ILE A 33 -2.47 -8.72 1.90
N VAL A 34 -3.57 -8.58 2.64
CA VAL A 34 -3.86 -9.40 3.84
C VAL A 34 -4.58 -10.67 3.41
N SER A 35 -3.85 -11.55 2.73
CA SER A 35 -4.37 -12.84 2.30
C SER A 35 -3.23 -13.83 2.11
N GLU A 36 -3.52 -15.10 2.29
CA GLU A 36 -2.63 -16.19 1.87
C GLU A 36 -2.75 -16.46 0.35
N LEU A 37 -3.86 -16.05 -0.28
CA LEU A 37 -4.03 -16.16 -1.72
C LEU A 37 -3.27 -15.04 -2.44
N PRO A 38 -2.69 -15.31 -3.63
CA PRO A 38 -2.21 -14.27 -4.52
C PRO A 38 -3.31 -13.26 -4.86
N THR A 39 -2.96 -11.99 -5.04
CA THR A 39 -3.91 -10.88 -5.18
C THR A 39 -4.92 -11.10 -6.32
N ALA A 40 -4.47 -11.62 -7.47
CA ALA A 40 -5.34 -11.89 -8.60
C ALA A 40 -6.40 -12.97 -8.30
N GLU A 41 -6.01 -14.03 -7.59
CA GLU A 41 -6.92 -15.10 -7.18
C GLU A 41 -7.91 -14.61 -6.13
N PHE A 42 -7.42 -13.84 -5.14
CA PHE A 42 -8.25 -13.21 -4.13
C PHE A 42 -9.33 -12.32 -4.75
N LEU A 43 -8.95 -11.43 -5.67
CA LEU A 43 -9.89 -10.53 -6.35
C LEU A 43 -10.89 -11.29 -7.21
N LYS A 44 -10.46 -12.31 -7.96
CA LYS A 44 -11.37 -13.14 -8.76
C LYS A 44 -12.42 -13.84 -7.88
N LYS A 45 -12.04 -14.31 -6.70
CA LYS A 45 -12.92 -15.02 -5.78
C LYS A 45 -13.86 -14.10 -5.00
N HIS A 46 -13.34 -12.97 -4.52
CA HIS A 46 -14.04 -12.13 -3.54
C HIS A 46 -14.54 -10.78 -4.10
N ALA A 47 -13.97 -10.32 -5.22
CA ALA A 47 -14.28 -9.03 -5.83
C ALA A 47 -14.30 -9.09 -7.38
N PRO A 48 -15.02 -10.04 -8.00
CA PRO A 48 -14.89 -10.32 -9.44
C PRO A 48 -15.32 -9.17 -10.37
N GLY A 49 -16.15 -8.25 -9.88
CA GLY A 49 -16.61 -7.09 -10.64
C GLY A 49 -15.71 -5.85 -10.53
N VAL A 50 -14.66 -5.89 -9.69
CA VAL A 50 -13.78 -4.74 -9.49
C VAL A 50 -12.81 -4.65 -10.68
N PRO A 51 -12.79 -3.51 -11.40
CA PRO A 51 -11.85 -3.32 -12.50
C PRO A 51 -10.40 -3.36 -12.01
N VAL A 52 -9.58 -4.20 -12.63
CA VAL A 52 -8.14 -4.21 -12.44
C VAL A 52 -7.51 -3.26 -13.46
N THR A 53 -6.95 -2.15 -12.99
CA THR A 53 -6.47 -1.05 -13.85
C THR A 53 -5.02 -1.23 -14.33
N ARG A 54 -4.29 -2.19 -13.77
CA ARG A 54 -2.92 -2.55 -14.15
C ARG A 54 -2.53 -3.93 -13.64
N ALA A 55 -1.42 -4.47 -14.14
CA ALA A 55 -0.77 -5.62 -13.52
C ALA A 55 -0.28 -5.27 -12.09
N MET A 56 -0.38 -6.25 -11.20
CA MET A 56 0.05 -6.18 -9.80
C MET A 56 0.98 -7.35 -9.51
N ASP A 57 1.93 -7.17 -8.59
CA ASP A 57 2.77 -8.28 -8.14
C ASP A 57 1.92 -9.33 -7.40
N ALA A 58 2.47 -10.55 -7.27
CA ALA A 58 1.73 -11.71 -6.77
C ALA A 58 0.99 -11.47 -5.45
N PHE A 59 1.58 -10.68 -4.54
CA PHE A 59 1.01 -10.35 -3.24
C PHE A 59 0.78 -8.85 -3.04
N GLU A 60 0.88 -8.03 -4.09
CA GLU A 60 0.65 -6.59 -3.97
C GLU A 60 -0.78 -6.28 -3.52
N GLY A 61 -0.95 -5.37 -2.58
CA GLY A 61 -2.27 -4.94 -2.10
C GLY A 61 -3.13 -4.34 -3.24
N PRO A 62 -4.45 -4.62 -3.27
CA PRO A 62 -5.33 -4.12 -4.31
C PRO A 62 -5.56 -2.59 -4.26
N ILE A 63 -5.15 -1.94 -3.16
CA ILE A 63 -5.10 -0.48 -3.03
C ILE A 63 -3.63 -0.08 -3.19
N SER A 64 -3.34 0.75 -4.19
CA SER A 64 -1.97 1.14 -4.47
C SER A 64 -1.47 2.26 -3.55
N ASN A 65 -0.32 2.03 -2.92
CA ASN A 65 0.47 3.04 -2.22
C ASN A 65 1.59 3.65 -3.10
N LYS A 66 1.57 3.41 -4.43
CA LYS A 66 2.64 3.84 -5.35
C LYS A 66 2.98 5.33 -5.20
N LYS A 67 1.96 6.18 -5.00
CA LYS A 67 2.16 7.62 -4.78
C LYS A 67 2.97 7.91 -3.50
N LEU A 68 2.77 7.17 -2.40
CA LEU A 68 3.57 7.33 -1.19
C LEU A 68 5.04 7.01 -1.48
N ARG A 69 5.31 5.89 -2.16
CA ARG A 69 6.68 5.48 -2.51
C ARG A 69 7.35 6.47 -3.45
N ASP A 70 6.64 6.93 -4.47
CA ASP A 70 7.18 7.83 -5.49
C ASP A 70 7.39 9.28 -4.97
N VAL A 71 6.47 9.81 -4.15
CA VAL A 71 6.50 11.21 -3.68
C VAL A 71 7.26 11.39 -2.37
N LEU A 72 6.99 10.50 -1.41
CA LEU A 72 7.54 10.59 -0.05
C LEU A 72 8.73 9.66 0.17
N GLY A 73 9.00 8.72 -0.74
CA GLY A 73 10.04 7.71 -0.53
C GLY A 73 9.68 6.65 0.51
N PHE A 74 8.39 6.51 0.84
CA PHE A 74 7.88 5.52 1.79
C PHE A 74 8.39 4.12 1.46
N ARG A 75 8.82 3.39 2.50
CA ARG A 75 9.21 1.98 2.41
C ARG A 75 8.64 1.26 3.62
N GLN A 76 7.81 0.26 3.38
CA GLN A 76 7.32 -0.60 4.43
C GLN A 76 8.48 -1.26 5.18
N GLU A 77 8.51 -1.10 6.51
CA GLU A 77 9.48 -1.75 7.39
C GLU A 77 8.84 -2.90 8.16
N HIS A 78 7.51 -2.91 8.24
CA HIS A 78 6.74 -3.82 9.08
C HIS A 78 5.81 -4.70 8.24
N ASP A 79 6.35 -5.79 7.67
CA ASP A 79 5.56 -6.79 6.92
C ASP A 79 4.92 -7.84 7.82
N TRP A 80 3.58 -7.81 7.89
CA TRP A 80 2.78 -8.77 8.67
C TRP A 80 3.05 -10.23 8.28
N ARG A 81 3.51 -10.49 7.04
CA ARG A 81 3.81 -11.85 6.55
C ARG A 81 5.09 -12.42 7.14
N THR A 82 6.01 -11.58 7.61
CA THR A 82 7.34 -11.98 8.10
C THR A 82 7.60 -11.53 9.54
N GLN A 83 6.59 -10.97 10.20
CA GLN A 83 6.64 -10.62 11.62
C GLN A 83 6.36 -11.81 12.52
#